data_AF-A0A1Y5E6H2-F1
#
_entry.id   AF-A0A1Y5E6H2-F1
#
_cell.length_a   1.000
_cell.length_b   1.000
_cell.length_c   1.000
_cell.angle_alpha   90.00
_cell.angle_beta   90.00
_cell.angle_gamma   90.00
#
_symmetry.space_group_name_H-M   'P 1'
#
loop_
_entity.id
_entity.type
_entity.pdbx_description
1 polymer ?
#
loop_
_entity_poly.entity_id
_entity_poly.type
_entity_poly.pdbx_seq_one_letter_code
_entity_poly.pdbx_strand_id
1 'polypeptide(L)'
;MLIDELAKEERWLEYHVTLLNQSYEEEYGLEIEAAYAEKQQIFGIVTINTAEGILTVNRSRRTNWDQDMLEAIQNSFHEMNEDPDQYINSEEVECEMTMLEFRDSLYFGDLMEKEYCEIEYSVSDKKYEAWSENFRKIFDKARKTTTEKTEFTLTTNDQ
;
A
#
# COMPACT_ATOMS: atom_id res chain seq x y z
N MET A 1 -0.11 16.99 27.21
CA MET A 1 -0.06 16.10 28.39
C MET A 1 -0.86 14.82 28.17
N LEU A 2 -2.20 14.85 28.04
CA LEU A 2 -2.98 13.63 27.76
C LEU A 2 -2.67 13.01 26.39
N ILE A 3 -2.48 13.85 25.37
CA ILE A 3 -2.13 13.41 24.01
C ILE A 3 -0.75 12.74 23.97
N ASP A 4 0.21 13.24 24.75
CA ASP A 4 1.57 12.69 24.79
C ASP A 4 1.64 11.33 25.49
N GLU A 5 0.75 11.11 26.47
CA GLU A 5 0.62 9.84 27.19
C GLU A 5 -0.04 8.77 26.32
N LEU A 6 -1.13 9.09 25.63
CA LEU A 6 -1.76 8.22 24.63
C LEU A 6 -0.78 7.82 23.52
N ALA A 7 -0.05 8.79 22.96
CA ALA A 7 0.96 8.51 21.93
C ALA A 7 2.13 7.65 22.43
N LYS A 8 2.37 7.58 23.74
CA LYS A 8 3.38 6.69 24.34
C LYS A 8 2.83 5.27 24.50
N GLU A 9 1.58 5.14 24.92
CA GLU A 9 0.91 3.84 25.03
C GLU A 9 0.72 3.18 23.66
N GLU A 10 0.31 3.95 22.64
CA GLU A 10 0.20 3.47 21.26
C GLU A 10 1.52 2.89 20.75
N ARG A 11 2.62 3.63 20.90
CA ARG A 11 3.96 3.13 20.53
C ARG A 11 4.37 1.88 21.28
N TRP A 12 3.98 1.76 22.55
CA TRP A 12 4.27 0.56 23.35
C TRP A 12 3.47 -0.65 22.86
N LEU A 13 2.19 -0.46 22.51
CA LEU A 13 1.35 -1.51 21.93
C LEU A 13 1.88 -1.96 20.57
N GLU A 14 2.23 -1.01 19.69
CA GLU A 14 2.84 -1.31 18.39
C GLU A 14 4.09 -2.17 18.53
N TYR A 15 5.00 -1.77 19.44
CA TYR A 15 6.22 -2.52 19.71
C TYR A 15 5.95 -3.97 20.17
N HIS A 16 4.99 -4.16 21.08
CA HIS A 16 4.66 -5.51 21.58
C HIS A 16 3.94 -6.36 20.53
N VAL A 17 3.09 -5.76 19.69
CA VAL A 17 2.47 -6.45 18.55
C VAL A 17 3.55 -6.90 17.57
N THR A 18 4.55 -6.07 17.29
CA THR A 18 5.69 -6.46 16.44
C THR A 18 6.45 -7.64 17.02
N LEU A 19 6.77 -7.62 18.31
CA LEU A 19 7.46 -8.74 18.96
C LEU A 19 6.64 -10.04 18.93
N LEU A 20 5.33 -9.94 19.18
CA LEU A 20 4.45 -11.10 19.15
C LEU A 20 4.35 -11.69 17.74
N ASN A 21 4.17 -10.84 16.72
CA ASN A 21 4.15 -11.28 15.32
C ASN A 21 5.48 -11.97 14.94
N GLN A 22 6.62 -11.42 15.37
CA GLN A 22 7.92 -12.03 15.16
C GLN A 22 7.99 -13.43 15.80
N SER A 23 7.50 -13.60 17.03
CA SER A 23 7.48 -14.93 17.66
C SER A 23 6.61 -15.93 16.91
N TYR A 24 5.46 -15.52 16.37
CA TYR A 24 4.62 -16.41 15.55
C TYR A 24 5.31 -16.81 14.24
N GLU A 25 6.05 -15.90 13.61
CA GLU A 25 6.85 -16.22 12.42
C GLU A 25 7.99 -17.20 12.72
N GLU A 26 8.66 -17.02 13.86
CA GLU A 26 9.74 -17.91 14.30
C GLU A 26 9.23 -19.31 14.66
N GLU A 27 8.06 -19.41 15.30
CA GLU A 27 7.50 -20.67 15.79
C GLU A 27 6.74 -21.44 14.69
N TYR A 28 5.90 -20.77 13.91
CA TYR A 28 4.96 -21.40 12.97
C TYR A 28 5.28 -21.11 11.49
N GLY A 29 6.42 -20.49 11.19
CA GLY A 29 6.75 -20.03 9.84
C GLY A 29 6.66 -21.13 8.78
N LEU A 30 7.10 -22.36 9.09
CA LEU A 30 7.07 -23.48 8.15
C LEU A 30 5.63 -23.95 7.85
N GLU A 31 4.79 -24.05 8.87
CA GLU A 31 3.38 -24.41 8.77
C GLU A 31 2.59 -23.36 8.00
N ILE A 32 2.92 -22.09 8.22
CA ILE A 32 2.33 -20.97 7.48
C ILE A 32 2.70 -21.05 6.00
N GLU A 33 3.98 -21.24 5.66
CA GLU A 33 4.41 -21.41 4.27
C GLU A 33 3.76 -22.63 3.61
N ALA A 34 3.65 -23.75 4.33
CA ALA A 34 2.95 -24.94 3.83
C ALA A 34 1.47 -24.66 3.56
N ALA A 35 0.77 -23.94 4.45
CA ALA A 35 -0.64 -23.58 4.27
C ALA A 35 -0.86 -22.65 3.07
N TYR A 36 0.06 -21.72 2.81
CA TYR A 36 0.04 -20.86 1.62
C TYR A 36 0.32 -21.66 0.33
N ALA A 37 1.33 -22.55 0.36
CA ALA A 37 1.68 -23.41 -0.76
C ALA A 37 0.54 -24.38 -1.14
N GLU A 38 -0.16 -24.95 -0.15
CA GLU A 38 -1.31 -25.82 -0.36
C GLU A 38 -2.44 -25.10 -1.10
N LYS A 39 -2.71 -23.84 -0.72
CA LYS A 39 -3.68 -22.98 -1.39
C LYS A 39 -3.17 -22.36 -2.71
N GLN A 40 -1.92 -22.63 -3.08
CA GLN A 40 -1.25 -22.06 -4.25
C GLN A 40 -1.33 -20.53 -4.29
N GLN A 41 -1.26 -19.90 -3.12
CA GLN A 41 -1.35 -18.45 -2.97
C GLN A 41 -0.22 -17.96 -2.07
N ILE A 42 0.22 -16.72 -2.27
CA ILE A 42 1.29 -16.09 -1.46
C ILE A 42 0.77 -14.95 -0.57
N PHE A 43 -0.46 -14.51 -0.81
CA PHE A 43 -1.16 -13.45 -0.06
C PHE A 43 -2.54 -13.92 0.39
N GLY A 44 -3.17 -13.14 1.26
CA GLY A 44 -4.52 -13.41 1.78
C GLY A 44 -4.48 -14.19 3.07
N ILE A 45 -5.60 -14.84 3.41
CA ILE A 45 -5.80 -15.45 4.73
C ILE A 45 -5.56 -16.96 4.69
N VAL A 46 -4.74 -17.45 5.61
CA VAL A 46 -4.57 -18.86 5.94
C VAL A 46 -4.86 -19.10 7.40
N THR A 47 -5.21 -20.33 7.73
CA THR A 47 -5.51 -20.76 9.09
C THR A 47 -4.72 -22.03 9.36
N ILE A 48 -4.01 -22.07 10.47
CA ILE A 48 -3.29 -23.25 10.93
C ILE A 48 -3.81 -23.66 12.31
N ASN A 49 -3.84 -24.96 12.57
CA ASN A 49 -4.17 -25.48 13.88
C ASN A 49 -2.89 -25.57 14.71
N THR A 50 -2.87 -24.89 15.85
CA THR A 50 -1.75 -24.88 16.81
C THR A 50 -2.15 -25.65 18.08
N ALA A 51 -1.20 -25.84 18.99
CA ALA A 51 -1.51 -26.44 20.29
C ALA A 51 -2.45 -25.57 21.14
N GLU A 52 -2.39 -24.24 20.96
CA GLU A 52 -3.11 -23.25 21.78
C GLU A 52 -4.47 -22.86 21.18
N GLY A 53 -4.71 -23.17 19.90
CA GLY A 53 -5.93 -22.80 19.20
C GLY A 53 -5.75 -22.72 17.69
N ILE A 54 -6.59 -21.92 17.04
CA ILE A 54 -6.52 -21.68 15.60
C ILE A 54 -5.78 -20.37 15.36
N LEU A 55 -4.62 -20.43 14.72
CA LEU A 55 -3.87 -19.24 14.31
C LEU A 55 -4.31 -18.84 12.90
N THR A 56 -4.90 -17.66 12.79
CA THR A 56 -5.24 -17.03 11.52
C THR A 56 -4.13 -16.07 11.12
N VAL A 57 -3.61 -16.24 9.91
CA VAL A 57 -2.54 -15.41 9.36
C VAL A 57 -3.05 -14.70 8.11
N ASN A 58 -2.91 -13.38 8.09
CA ASN A 58 -3.31 -12.54 6.97
C ASN A 58 -2.08 -11.82 6.41
N ARG A 59 -1.65 -12.20 5.20
CA ARG A 59 -0.63 -11.48 4.43
C ARG A 59 -1.31 -10.48 3.52
N SER A 60 -1.33 -9.21 3.92
CA SER A 60 -1.83 -8.14 3.07
C SER A 60 -0.89 -7.90 1.91
N ARG A 61 -1.49 -7.63 0.75
CA ARG A 61 -0.81 -7.33 -0.49
C ARG A 61 -0.69 -5.81 -0.62
N ARG A 62 0.51 -5.31 -0.88
CA ARG A 62 0.71 -3.98 -1.44
C ARG A 62 1.22 -4.08 -2.86
N THR A 63 0.57 -3.35 -3.74
CA THR A 63 1.02 -3.17 -5.11
C THR A 63 1.85 -1.89 -5.17
N ASN A 64 3.11 -2.02 -5.53
CA ASN A 64 3.99 -0.91 -5.87
C ASN A 64 4.10 -0.80 -7.38
N TRP A 65 4.12 0.43 -7.87
CA TRP A 65 4.17 0.73 -9.30
C TRP A 65 5.51 1.39 -9.66
N ASP A 66 6.10 0.90 -10.74
CA ASP A 66 7.31 1.48 -11.34
C ASP A 66 6.93 2.77 -12.08
N GLN A 67 7.36 3.92 -11.54
CA GLN A 67 6.89 5.24 -11.96
C GLN A 67 7.29 5.55 -13.41
N ASP A 68 8.56 5.32 -13.77
CA ASP A 68 9.06 5.54 -15.14
C ASP A 68 8.27 4.72 -16.17
N MET A 69 7.91 3.48 -15.81
CA MET A 69 7.13 2.62 -16.70
C MET A 69 5.67 3.06 -16.80
N LEU A 70 5.05 3.50 -15.70
CA LEU A 70 3.67 4.02 -15.73
C LEU A 70 3.59 5.33 -16.51
N GLU A 71 4.55 6.23 -16.35
CA GLU A 71 4.64 7.47 -17.13
C GLU A 71 4.77 7.16 -18.63
N ALA A 72 5.63 6.20 -19.01
CA ALA A 72 5.77 5.77 -20.39
C ALA A 72 4.46 5.19 -20.96
N ILE A 73 3.71 4.43 -20.15
CA ILE A 73 2.39 3.90 -20.54
C ILE A 73 1.36 5.03 -20.66
N GLN A 74 1.35 5.99 -19.74
CA GLN A 74 0.48 7.16 -19.77
C GLN A 74 0.69 7.97 -21.06
N ASN A 75 1.96 8.24 -21.39
CA ASN A 75 2.35 8.94 -22.61
C ASN A 75 1.89 8.17 -23.87
N SER A 76 1.98 6.83 -23.85
CA SER A 76 1.51 6.01 -24.96
C SER A 76 -0.01 6.13 -25.17
N PHE A 77 -0.82 6.20 -24.10
CA PHE A 77 -2.26 6.42 -24.22
C PHE A 77 -2.58 7.80 -24.79
N HIS A 78 -1.86 8.84 -24.35
CA HIS A 78 -1.98 10.17 -24.92
C HIS A 78 -1.68 10.20 -26.42
N GLU A 79 -0.62 9.52 -26.88
CA GLU A 79 -0.27 9.42 -28.31
C GLU A 79 -1.36 8.71 -29.13
N MET A 80 -2.07 7.76 -28.52
CA MET A 80 -3.22 7.09 -29.13
C MET A 80 -4.52 7.91 -29.05
N ASN A 81 -4.47 9.13 -28.50
CA ASN A 81 -5.61 10.00 -28.24
C ASN A 81 -6.67 9.32 -27.32
N GLU A 82 -6.21 8.45 -26.43
CA GLU A 82 -6.96 7.91 -25.30
C GLU A 82 -6.70 8.76 -24.04
N ASP A 83 -7.68 8.77 -23.14
CA ASP A 83 -7.59 9.47 -21.87
C ASP A 83 -6.94 8.56 -20.81
N PRO A 84 -5.70 8.83 -20.37
CA PRO A 84 -4.98 7.92 -19.47
C PRO A 84 -5.58 7.85 -18.07
N ASP A 85 -6.29 8.90 -17.62
CA ASP A 85 -6.86 8.98 -16.26
C ASP A 85 -7.97 7.92 -16.03
N GLN A 86 -8.50 7.36 -17.12
CA GLN A 86 -9.40 6.21 -17.05
C GLN A 86 -8.70 4.96 -16.52
N TYR A 87 -7.40 4.83 -16.77
CA TYR A 87 -6.61 3.65 -16.48
C TYR A 87 -5.62 3.86 -15.34
N ILE A 88 -4.92 4.99 -15.32
CA ILE A 88 -3.87 5.36 -14.37
C ILE A 88 -4.37 6.51 -13.51
N ASN A 89 -4.18 6.43 -12.21
CA ASN A 89 -4.39 7.55 -11.30
C ASN A 89 -3.07 8.33 -11.20
N SER A 90 -3.16 9.66 -11.25
CA SER A 90 -2.06 10.59 -11.02
C SER A 90 -2.36 11.42 -9.77
N GLU A 91 -1.42 11.46 -8.84
CA GLU A 91 -1.53 12.26 -7.61
C GLU A 91 -0.33 13.20 -7.51
N GLU A 92 -0.58 14.49 -7.29
CA GLU A 92 0.48 15.46 -7.02
C GLU A 92 1.04 15.22 -5.61
N VAL A 93 2.32 14.88 -5.55
CA VAL A 93 3.08 14.68 -4.32
C VAL A 93 4.23 15.68 -4.26
N GLU A 94 4.67 16.02 -3.04
CA GLU A 94 5.83 16.88 -2.79
C GLU A 94 5.88 18.18 -3.62
N CYS A 95 4.80 18.97 -3.56
CA CYS A 95 4.76 20.25 -4.25
C CYS A 95 5.71 21.28 -3.61
N GLU A 96 6.60 21.83 -4.42
CA GLU A 96 7.35 23.03 -4.10
C GLU A 96 6.43 24.25 -4.25
N MET A 97 6.31 24.99 -3.15
CA MET A 97 5.46 26.15 -3.03
C MET A 97 6.33 27.40 -2.92
N THR A 98 6.16 28.33 -3.84
CA THR A 98 6.88 29.61 -3.83
C THR A 98 5.96 30.72 -3.35
N MET A 99 6.52 31.63 -2.56
CA MET A 99 5.79 32.79 -2.08
C MET A 99 5.65 33.82 -3.21
N LEU A 100 4.43 34.21 -3.52
CA LEU A 100 4.15 35.28 -4.47
C LEU A 100 4.63 36.61 -3.89
N GLU A 101 5.66 37.22 -4.49
CA GLU A 101 6.09 38.57 -4.12
C GLU A 101 5.09 39.62 -4.63
N PHE A 102 4.26 40.15 -3.73
CA PHE A 102 3.40 41.29 -4.05
C PHE A 102 4.06 42.62 -3.64
N ARG A 103 4.30 43.49 -4.62
CA ARG A 103 4.36 44.95 -4.39
C ARG A 103 2.91 45.44 -4.28
N ASP A 104 2.60 46.03 -3.13
CA ASP A 104 1.35 46.74 -2.79
C ASP A 104 0.14 45.87 -2.40
N SER A 105 0.16 45.48 -1.12
CA SER A 105 -0.96 45.28 -0.18
C SER A 105 -2.38 45.29 -0.76
N LEU A 106 -2.96 44.10 -0.96
CA LEU A 106 -4.23 43.64 -0.35
C LEU A 106 -4.56 42.23 -0.89
N TYR A 107 -4.30 41.17 -0.12
CA TYR A 107 -5.14 39.98 0.08
C TYR A 107 -4.39 39.00 1.01
N PHE A 108 -5.03 38.64 2.13
CA PHE A 108 -4.56 37.62 3.07
C PHE A 108 -5.38 36.35 2.79
N GLY A 109 -4.78 35.34 2.17
CA GLY A 109 -5.45 34.07 1.90
C GLY A 109 -4.56 33.02 1.25
N ASP A 110 -4.11 33.27 0.02
CA ASP A 110 -3.42 32.27 -0.83
C ASP A 110 -2.16 32.87 -1.49
N LEU A 111 -1.12 33.17 -0.71
CA LEU A 111 0.13 33.78 -1.21
C LEU A 111 1.21 32.77 -1.62
N MET A 112 0.83 31.50 -1.80
CA MET A 112 1.74 30.43 -2.19
C MET A 112 1.31 29.89 -3.55
N GLU A 113 2.16 30.06 -4.56
CA GLU A 113 1.97 29.47 -5.89
C GLU A 113 2.69 28.11 -5.93
N LYS A 114 2.07 27.12 -6.58
CA LYS A 114 2.71 25.83 -6.86
C LYS A 114 3.67 26.02 -8.03
N GLU A 115 4.96 25.80 -7.82
CA GLU A 115 5.96 25.92 -8.88
C GLU A 115 6.24 24.58 -9.56
N TYR A 116 6.42 23.54 -8.75
CA TYR A 116 6.63 22.18 -9.23
C TYR A 116 5.96 21.19 -8.28
N CYS A 117 5.29 20.18 -8.82
CA CYS A 117 4.83 19.02 -8.05
C CYS A 117 5.39 17.77 -8.73
N GLU A 118 5.88 16.82 -7.93
CA GLU A 118 6.11 15.47 -8.42
C GLU A 118 4.76 14.78 -8.61
N ILE A 119 4.64 13.93 -9.63
CA ILE A 119 3.41 13.18 -9.89
C ILE A 119 3.68 11.72 -9.56
N GLU A 120 2.92 11.16 -8.63
CA GLU A 120 2.91 9.73 -8.37
C GLU A 120 1.79 9.07 -9.17
N TYR A 121 2.17 8.08 -9.96
CA TYR A 121 1.27 7.25 -10.74
C TYR A 121 0.95 5.96 -10.03
N SER A 122 -0.33 5.58 -10.07
CA SER A 122 -0.78 4.30 -9.55
C SER A 122 -1.92 3.73 -10.40
N VAL A 123 -2.15 2.43 -10.29
CA VAL A 123 -3.36 1.80 -10.84
C VAL A 123 -4.10 1.12 -9.70
N SER A 124 -5.40 1.40 -9.62
CA SER A 124 -6.29 0.74 -8.65
C SER A 124 -6.29 -0.78 -8.87
N ASP A 125 -6.06 -1.55 -7.81
CA ASP A 125 -6.14 -3.01 -7.87
C ASP A 125 -7.50 -3.49 -8.40
N LYS A 126 -8.60 -2.82 -8.02
CA LYS A 126 -9.95 -3.12 -8.53
C LYS A 126 -10.06 -2.93 -10.04
N LYS A 127 -9.50 -1.84 -10.59
CA LYS A 127 -9.50 -1.61 -12.05
C LYS A 127 -8.65 -2.70 -12.73
N TYR A 128 -7.44 -2.91 -12.22
CA TYR A 128 -6.49 -3.87 -12.77
C TYR A 128 -7.06 -5.29 -12.82
N GLU A 129 -7.71 -5.75 -11.75
CA GLU A 129 -8.30 -7.09 -11.68
C GLU A 129 -9.51 -7.27 -12.60
N ALA A 130 -10.28 -6.20 -12.85
CA ALA A 130 -11.41 -6.21 -13.77
C ALA A 130 -11.00 -6.24 -15.25
N TRP A 131 -9.75 -5.91 -15.57
CA TRP A 131 -9.26 -5.90 -16.95
C TRP A 131 -9.02 -7.29 -17.52
N SER A 132 -9.13 -7.41 -18.85
CA SER A 132 -8.73 -8.61 -19.56
C SER A 132 -7.24 -8.92 -19.36
N GLU A 133 -6.85 -10.19 -19.48
CA GLU A 133 -5.45 -10.60 -19.33
C GLU A 133 -4.51 -9.87 -20.31
N ASN A 134 -4.96 -9.67 -21.55
CA ASN A 134 -4.15 -8.98 -22.57
C ASN A 134 -3.92 -7.51 -22.23
N PHE A 135 -4.90 -6.84 -21.62
CA PHE A 135 -4.74 -5.46 -21.22
C PHE A 135 -3.84 -5.33 -19.98
N ARG A 136 -3.96 -6.26 -19.02
CA ARG A 136 -3.06 -6.30 -17.85
C ARG A 136 -1.59 -6.43 -18.22
N LYS A 137 -1.26 -7.21 -19.27
CA LYS A 137 0.12 -7.39 -19.76
C LYS A 137 0.85 -6.09 -20.11
N ILE A 138 0.12 -5.01 -20.42
CA ILE A 138 0.70 -3.69 -20.64
C ILE A 138 1.33 -3.17 -19.34
N PHE A 139 0.66 -3.39 -18.21
CA PHE A 139 1.01 -2.89 -16.88
C PHE A 139 1.83 -3.89 -16.04
N ASP A 140 1.85 -5.17 -16.40
CA ASP A 140 2.52 -6.22 -15.62
C ASP A 140 4.00 -5.94 -15.36
N LYS A 141 4.69 -5.29 -16.31
CA LYS A 141 6.10 -4.90 -16.14
C LYS A 141 6.29 -3.79 -15.11
N ALA A 142 5.34 -2.88 -15.01
CA ALA A 142 5.34 -1.79 -14.04
C ALA A 142 4.88 -2.25 -12.65
N ARG A 143 4.17 -3.38 -12.57
CA ARG A 143 3.57 -3.87 -11.33
C ARG A 143 4.54 -4.72 -10.52
N LYS A 144 4.85 -4.28 -9.30
CA LYS A 144 5.59 -5.07 -8.29
C LYS A 144 4.66 -5.33 -7.11
N THR A 145 4.55 -6.59 -6.70
CA THR A 145 3.72 -6.94 -5.55
C THR A 145 4.60 -7.35 -4.39
N THR A 146 4.39 -6.74 -3.24
CA THR A 146 5.10 -7.05 -2.00
C THR A 146 4.11 -7.32 -0.89
N THR A 147 4.52 -8.11 0.10
CA THR A 147 3.78 -8.22 1.36
C THR A 147 3.91 -6.90 2.09
N GLU A 148 2.79 -6.28 2.45
CA GLU A 148 2.79 -5.02 3.19
C GLU A 148 2.84 -5.26 4.69
N LYS A 149 1.94 -6.13 5.15
CA LYS A 149 1.79 -6.46 6.56
C LYS A 149 1.37 -7.91 6.69
N THR A 150 1.97 -8.60 7.64
CA THR A 150 1.49 -9.90 8.11
C THR A 150 0.83 -9.68 9.46
N GLU A 151 -0.45 -10.06 9.57
CA GLU A 151 -1.20 -10.00 10.81
C GLU A 151 -1.52 -11.40 11.31
N PHE A 152 -1.40 -11.58 12.62
CA PHE A 152 -1.62 -12.84 13.31
C PHE A 152 -2.75 -12.67 14.32
N THR A 153 -3.72 -13.57 14.26
CA THR A 153 -4.83 -13.62 15.21
C THR A 153 -4.96 -15.05 15.72
N LEU A 154 -4.65 -15.26 16.99
CA LEU A 154 -4.86 -16.54 17.67
C LEU A 154 -6.26 -16.57 18.29
N THR A 155 -7.07 -17.53 17.89
CA THR A 155 -8.33 -17.86 18.55
C THR A 155 -8.09 -19.08 19.43
N THR A 156 -8.02 -18.88 20.75
CA THR A 156 -7.90 -20.00 21.71
C THR A 156 -9.24 -20.72 21.83
N ASN A 157 -9.20 -22.03 22.06
CA ASN A 157 -10.41 -22.84 22.21
C ASN A 157 -11.02 -22.78 23.62
N ASP A 158 -10.77 -21.70 24.37
CA ASP A 158 -11.30 -21.54 25.72
C ASP A 158 -12.82 -21.29 25.66
N GLN A 159 -13.58 -22.37 25.86
CA GLN A 159 -14.84 -22.33 26.60
C GLN A 159 -14.55 -22.38 28.10
#